data_AF-A0AAX6IH04-F1
#
_entry.id   AF-A0AAX6IH04-F1
#
_cell.length_a   1.000
_cell.length_b   1.000
_cell.length_c   1.000
_cell.angle_alpha   90.00
_cell.angle_beta   90.00
_cell.angle_gamma   90.00
#
_symmetry.space_group_name_H-M   'P 1'
#
loop_
_entity.id
_entity.type
_entity.pdbx_description
1 polymer ?
#
loop_
_entity_poly.entity_id
_entity_poly.type
_entity_poly.pdbx_seq_one_letter_code
_entity_poly.pdbx_strand_id
1 'polypeptide(L)'
;MRPWWAPPPASAAAVLFFLLLLTPSVVCQDDDGEVYSGDGSGGSIPPYLAPALYGRLLNVSDNLPPNVTKKLEFCITDVKKEVDTAFNFSGDLTFMNNCLKQTSGDLSRRLCTAAEIMFYFNSFVDSGGGKLFLRPNNNCNLTSWVSGCEPGWACSVGESVKVNLKETKVVPARTLKCSPCCAGFFCPQGITCMIPCPLGAYCPVASLNNSTGVCDPYTYQLPPGQPNHTCGGADVWADVGNSGEMFCPAGYYCPSTISKISCSKGHYCRKGSISQASKFLNVY
;
A
#
# COMPACT_ATOMS: atom_id res chain seq x y z
N MET A 1 64.96 18.27 -60.78
CA MET A 1 66.35 17.99 -60.35
C MET A 1 66.28 17.37 -58.95
N ARG A 2 66.74 16.12 -58.76
CA ARG A 2 67.08 15.56 -57.44
C ARG A 2 68.43 16.18 -56.98
N PRO A 3 69.04 15.85 -55.80
CA PRO A 3 68.62 15.12 -54.57
C PRO A 3 68.86 15.98 -53.28
N TRP A 4 68.73 15.59 -51.99
CA TRP A 4 69.23 14.48 -51.15
C TRP A 4 68.46 14.49 -49.80
N TRP A 5 67.86 13.40 -49.30
CA TRP A 5 68.34 12.38 -48.30
C TRP A 5 67.38 12.29 -47.08
N ALA A 6 67.20 11.06 -46.58
CA ALA A 6 66.21 10.56 -45.59
C ALA A 6 66.91 10.20 -44.24
N PRO A 7 66.34 9.45 -43.25
CA PRO A 7 64.98 8.88 -42.99
C PRO A 7 64.47 9.14 -41.53
N PRO A 8 63.38 8.50 -41.00
CA PRO A 8 63.50 7.19 -40.29
C PRO A 8 62.17 6.34 -40.34
N PRO A 9 61.88 5.31 -39.50
CA PRO A 9 61.63 3.95 -40.00
C PRO A 9 60.26 3.31 -39.68
N ALA A 10 59.99 2.26 -40.45
CA ALA A 10 59.20 1.05 -40.24
C ALA A 10 58.17 0.95 -39.09
N SER A 11 56.92 0.82 -39.51
CA SER A 11 55.75 0.36 -38.75
C SER A 11 55.87 -1.11 -38.31
N ALA A 12 55.65 -1.37 -37.02
CA ALA A 12 55.46 -2.72 -36.48
C ALA A 12 53.98 -2.96 -36.18
N ALA A 13 53.51 -4.14 -36.59
CA ALA A 13 52.16 -4.63 -36.39
C ALA A 13 51.93 -5.13 -34.96
N ALA A 14 50.64 -5.16 -34.61
CA ALA A 14 50.00 -5.89 -33.51
C ALA A 14 50.25 -5.35 -32.10
N VAL A 15 49.16 -5.07 -31.38
CA VAL A 15 48.70 -5.86 -30.21
C VAL A 15 47.64 -5.05 -29.43
N LEU A 16 46.55 -5.76 -29.07
CA LEU A 16 45.60 -5.52 -27.97
C LEU A 16 44.52 -4.43 -28.11
N PHE A 17 43.42 -4.86 -28.74
CA PHE A 17 42.08 -4.91 -28.13
C PHE A 17 42.13 -4.91 -26.58
N PHE A 18 41.89 -3.79 -25.90
CA PHE A 18 41.41 -3.70 -24.50
C PHE A 18 41.28 -2.21 -24.10
N LEU A 19 40.22 -1.53 -24.52
CA LEU A 19 39.93 -0.14 -24.09
C LEU A 19 38.42 0.16 -24.07
N LEU A 20 37.63 -0.76 -23.51
CA LEU A 20 36.19 -0.60 -23.27
C LEU A 20 35.74 -1.15 -21.91
N LEU A 21 36.55 -0.94 -20.86
CA LEU A 21 36.21 -1.29 -19.47
C LEU A 21 36.63 -0.19 -18.50
N LEU A 22 36.06 1.00 -18.65
CA LEU A 22 36.02 2.03 -17.62
C LEU A 22 34.66 2.75 -17.67
N THR A 23 33.59 1.98 -17.51
CA THR A 23 32.33 2.48 -16.94
C THR A 23 32.17 1.77 -15.60
N PRO A 24 31.99 2.49 -14.48
CA PRO A 24 31.63 1.82 -13.24
C PRO A 24 30.25 1.21 -13.46
N SER A 25 30.21 -0.11 -13.58
CA SER A 25 29.01 -0.90 -13.39
C SER A 25 28.48 -0.52 -12.00
N VAL A 26 27.42 0.27 -11.96
CA VAL A 26 26.57 0.38 -10.78
C VAL A 26 26.01 -1.02 -10.59
N VAL A 27 26.66 -1.79 -9.73
CA VAL A 27 26.10 -3.00 -9.17
C VAL A 27 24.87 -2.54 -8.40
N CYS A 28 23.68 -2.83 -8.94
CA CYS A 28 22.49 -2.87 -8.10
C CYS A 28 22.75 -3.97 -7.08
N GLN A 29 23.18 -3.59 -5.89
CA GLN A 29 23.16 -4.46 -4.75
C GLN A 29 21.69 -4.70 -4.43
N ASP A 30 21.21 -5.91 -4.70
CA ASP A 30 19.96 -6.40 -4.12
C ASP A 30 20.20 -6.46 -2.61
N ASP A 31 19.91 -5.37 -1.89
CA ASP A 31 19.86 -5.39 -0.44
C ASP A 31 18.66 -6.24 -0.01
N ASP A 32 18.93 -7.50 0.28
CA ASP A 32 18.17 -8.34 1.19
C ASP A 32 18.17 -7.69 2.59
N GLY A 33 17.30 -6.69 2.76
CA GLY A 33 17.16 -5.90 3.97
C GLY A 33 16.98 -6.77 5.22
N GLU A 34 18.06 -6.95 5.96
CA GLU A 34 18.08 -7.58 7.27
C GLU A 34 17.42 -6.66 8.31
N VAL A 35 16.33 -7.12 8.91
CA VAL A 35 15.64 -6.37 9.97
C VAL A 35 16.30 -6.70 11.31
N TYR A 36 17.21 -5.82 11.74
CA TYR A 36 17.60 -5.70 13.15
C TYR A 36 16.46 -5.03 13.93
N SER A 37 15.97 -5.72 14.96
CA SER A 37 15.16 -5.10 16.01
C SER A 37 16.11 -4.51 17.05
N GLY A 38 16.24 -3.18 17.07
CA GLY A 38 17.14 -2.46 17.96
C GLY A 38 16.47 -1.22 18.56
N ASP A 39 16.23 -1.32 19.86
CA ASP A 39 16.11 -0.30 20.92
C ASP A 39 15.45 1.07 20.65
N GLY A 40 14.28 1.24 21.28
CA GLY A 40 13.89 2.39 22.09
C GLY A 40 14.61 3.74 21.91
N SER A 41 14.39 4.46 20.81
CA SER A 41 14.31 5.93 20.85
C SER A 41 13.62 6.50 19.61
N GLY A 42 12.70 7.46 19.82
CA GLY A 42 12.23 8.41 18.79
C GLY A 42 11.90 7.84 17.41
N GLY A 43 10.93 6.91 17.33
CA GLY A 43 10.65 6.12 16.13
C GLY A 43 10.37 6.91 14.85
N SER A 44 11.37 7.00 13.98
CA SER A 44 11.23 7.22 12.54
C SER A 44 11.02 5.88 11.84
N ILE A 45 10.17 5.85 10.82
CA ILE A 45 10.01 4.67 9.95
C ILE A 45 11.37 4.24 9.40
N PRO A 46 11.69 2.93 9.41
CA PRO A 46 12.88 2.44 8.72
C PRO A 46 12.81 2.81 7.22
N PRO A 47 13.88 3.38 6.62
CA PRO A 47 13.84 3.95 5.28
C PRO A 47 13.38 2.97 4.19
N TYR A 48 13.48 1.66 4.44
CA TYR A 48 13.05 0.61 3.53
C TYR A 48 11.54 0.30 3.55
N LEU A 49 10.78 0.71 4.57
CA LEU A 49 9.39 0.26 4.74
C LEU A 49 8.43 0.83 3.70
N ALA A 50 8.50 2.15 3.44
CA ALA A 50 7.66 2.79 2.42
C ALA A 50 7.98 2.30 0.99
N PRO A 51 9.26 2.20 0.58
CA PRO A 51 9.63 1.55 -0.68
C PRO A 51 9.19 0.09 -0.77
N ALA A 52 9.25 -0.68 0.32
CA ALA A 52 8.80 -2.08 0.32
C ALA A 52 7.27 -2.21 0.15
N LEU A 53 6.49 -1.32 0.80
CA LEU A 53 5.05 -1.24 0.62
C LEU A 53 4.66 -0.88 -0.81
N TYR A 54 5.35 0.11 -1.38
CA TYR A 54 5.15 0.53 -2.76
C TYR A 54 5.50 -0.60 -3.75
N GLY A 55 6.68 -1.20 -3.61
CA GLY A 55 7.13 -2.32 -4.46
C GLY A 55 6.21 -3.54 -4.37
N ARG A 56 5.60 -3.79 -3.21
CA ARG A 56 4.57 -4.82 -3.05
C ARG A 56 3.32 -4.54 -3.89
N LEU A 57 2.84 -3.31 -3.91
CA LEU A 57 1.66 -2.93 -4.69
C LEU A 57 1.95 -3.01 -6.20
N LEU A 58 3.17 -2.67 -6.61
CA LEU A 58 3.64 -2.92 -7.98
C LEU A 58 3.67 -4.41 -8.31
N ASN A 59 4.18 -5.27 -7.41
CA ASN A 59 4.14 -6.72 -7.61
C ASN A 59 2.70 -7.22 -7.79
N VAL A 60 1.76 -6.73 -6.99
CA VAL A 60 0.34 -7.08 -7.13
C VAL A 60 -0.17 -6.66 -8.51
N SER A 61 0.11 -5.42 -8.91
CA SER A 61 -0.23 -4.88 -10.23
C SER A 61 0.31 -5.73 -11.38
N ASP A 62 1.57 -6.13 -11.31
CA ASP A 62 2.24 -6.94 -12.33
C ASP A 62 1.66 -8.37 -12.43
N ASN A 63 1.04 -8.85 -11.34
CA ASN A 63 0.46 -10.19 -11.26
C ASN A 63 -1.08 -10.18 -11.29
N LEU A 64 -1.72 -9.04 -11.60
CA LEU A 64 -3.17 -8.98 -11.71
C LEU A 64 -3.65 -9.93 -12.83
N PRO A 65 -4.62 -10.81 -12.54
CA PRO A 65 -5.07 -11.75 -13.55
C PRO A 65 -5.75 -11.01 -14.73
N PRO A 66 -5.63 -11.50 -15.99
CA PRO A 66 -6.10 -10.77 -17.18
C PRO A 66 -7.60 -10.42 -17.17
N ASN A 67 -8.42 -11.24 -16.52
CA ASN A 67 -9.85 -10.98 -16.36
C ASN A 67 -10.13 -9.78 -15.45
N VAL A 68 -9.24 -9.46 -14.52
CA VAL A 68 -9.31 -8.29 -13.64
C VAL A 68 -8.96 -7.05 -14.44
N THR A 69 -7.83 -7.08 -15.14
CA THR A 69 -7.39 -5.98 -16.00
C THR A 69 -8.46 -5.64 -17.04
N LYS A 70 -9.00 -6.64 -17.73
CA LYS A 70 -10.10 -6.45 -18.70
C LYS A 70 -11.36 -5.84 -18.08
N LYS A 71 -11.70 -6.20 -16.83
CA LYS A 71 -12.84 -5.63 -16.12
C LYS A 71 -12.60 -4.17 -15.70
N LEU A 72 -11.35 -3.74 -15.55
CA LEU A 72 -10.98 -2.41 -15.08
C LEU A 72 -10.54 -1.46 -16.21
N GLU A 73 -10.30 -1.97 -17.42
CA GLU A 73 -9.90 -1.20 -18.61
C GLU A 73 -10.85 -0.05 -18.98
N PHE A 74 -12.11 -0.09 -18.53
CA PHE A 74 -13.06 1.01 -18.78
C PHE A 74 -12.70 2.31 -18.03
N CYS A 75 -11.90 2.22 -16.96
CA CYS A 75 -11.48 3.38 -16.16
C CYS A 75 -9.98 3.42 -15.84
N ILE A 76 -9.23 2.33 -16.03
CA ILE A 76 -7.80 2.24 -15.81
C ILE A 76 -7.09 2.01 -17.15
N THR A 77 -6.35 3.01 -17.63
CA THR A 77 -5.58 2.92 -18.88
C THR A 77 -4.13 2.47 -18.64
N ASP A 78 -3.56 2.80 -17.49
CA ASP A 78 -2.22 2.41 -17.07
C ASP A 78 -2.24 2.02 -15.59
N VAL A 79 -2.24 0.72 -15.33
CA VAL A 79 -2.33 0.18 -13.97
C VAL A 79 -1.16 0.64 -13.10
N LYS A 80 0.05 0.74 -13.67
CA LYS A 80 1.24 1.15 -12.91
C LYS A 80 1.14 2.61 -12.51
N LYS A 81 0.69 3.46 -13.42
CA LYS A 81 0.45 4.88 -13.14
C LYS A 81 -0.68 5.08 -12.11
N GLU A 82 -1.75 4.30 -12.19
CA GLU A 82 -2.83 4.36 -11.20
C GLU A 82 -2.34 3.92 -9.81
N VAL A 83 -1.57 2.85 -9.74
CA VAL A 83 -0.94 2.38 -8.48
C VAL A 83 0.05 3.42 -7.95
N ASP A 84 0.86 4.02 -8.82
CA ASP A 84 1.77 5.10 -8.43
C ASP A 84 1.00 6.29 -7.86
N THR A 85 -0.03 6.75 -8.56
CA THR A 85 -0.85 7.88 -8.13
C THR A 85 -1.56 7.59 -6.80
N ALA A 86 -2.02 6.35 -6.60
CA ALA A 86 -2.75 5.95 -5.40
C ALA A 86 -1.84 5.67 -4.19
N PHE A 87 -0.59 5.25 -4.38
CA PHE A 87 0.22 4.70 -3.29
C PHE A 87 1.65 5.25 -3.18
N ASN A 88 1.98 6.30 -3.93
CA ASN A 88 3.24 7.01 -3.76
C ASN A 88 3.19 7.96 -2.57
N PHE A 89 3.50 7.43 -1.37
CA PHE A 89 3.51 8.20 -0.12
C PHE A 89 4.80 9.01 0.12
N SER A 90 5.64 9.21 -0.90
CA SER A 90 6.92 9.91 -0.75
C SER A 90 6.80 11.34 -0.22
N GLY A 91 5.65 11.99 -0.42
CA GLY A 91 5.37 13.35 0.07
C GLY A 91 4.99 13.46 1.55
N ASP A 92 4.41 12.42 2.17
CA ASP A 92 3.98 12.44 3.57
C ASP A 92 3.86 11.03 4.18
N LEU A 93 4.77 10.71 5.11
CA LEU A 93 4.79 9.43 5.85
C LEU A 93 4.24 9.56 7.27
N THR A 94 3.56 10.65 7.61
CA THR A 94 3.08 10.92 8.97
C THR A 94 2.15 9.81 9.49
N PHE A 95 1.25 9.30 8.66
CA PHE A 95 0.34 8.22 9.06
C PHE A 95 1.07 6.92 9.42
N MET A 96 2.10 6.56 8.65
CA MET A 96 2.94 5.40 8.93
C MET A 96 3.74 5.59 10.24
N ASN A 97 4.28 6.79 10.47
CA ASN A 97 5.04 7.11 11.69
C ASN A 97 4.13 7.03 12.92
N ASN A 98 2.92 7.57 12.83
CA ASN A 98 1.92 7.51 13.90
C ASN A 98 1.56 6.04 14.21
N CYS A 99 1.32 5.24 13.17
CA CYS A 99 0.99 3.83 13.35
C CYS A 99 2.16 3.02 13.92
N LEU A 100 3.40 3.28 13.50
CA LEU A 100 4.59 2.63 14.05
C LEU A 100 4.74 2.91 15.55
N LYS A 101 4.47 4.14 15.98
CA LYS A 101 4.47 4.52 17.41
C LYS A 101 3.34 3.82 18.15
N GLN A 102 2.13 3.83 17.60
CA GLN A 102 0.96 3.18 18.20
C GLN A 102 1.13 1.66 18.36
N THR A 103 1.85 1.03 17.42
CA THR A 103 2.12 -0.42 17.43
C THR A 103 3.43 -0.79 18.13
N SER A 104 4.11 0.15 18.79
CA SER A 104 5.39 -0.08 19.47
C SER A 104 6.44 -0.74 18.57
N GLY A 105 6.50 -0.33 17.30
CA GLY A 105 7.43 -0.87 16.30
C GLY A 105 6.92 -2.09 15.51
N ASP A 106 5.74 -2.63 15.83
CA ASP A 106 5.21 -3.89 15.28
C ASP A 106 4.47 -3.72 13.92
N LEU A 107 4.58 -2.55 13.28
CA LEU A 107 3.84 -2.22 12.05
C LEU A 107 4.13 -3.20 10.90
N SER A 108 5.40 -3.50 10.60
CA SER A 108 5.79 -4.38 9.49
C SER A 108 5.21 -5.79 9.62
N ARG A 109 5.00 -6.26 10.85
CA ARG A 109 4.38 -7.55 11.18
C ARG A 109 2.86 -7.55 11.15
N ARG A 110 2.23 -6.40 10.92
CA ARG A 110 0.78 -6.23 10.76
C ARG A 110 0.40 -5.88 9.32
N LEU A 111 1.34 -5.35 8.54
CA LEU A 111 1.12 -5.06 7.13
C LEU A 111 0.93 -6.35 6.34
N CYS A 112 -0.05 -6.34 5.45
CA CYS A 112 -0.30 -7.46 4.56
C CYS A 112 0.94 -7.74 3.65
N THR A 113 1.09 -8.97 3.13
CA THR A 113 2.06 -9.38 2.08
C THR A 113 1.41 -9.42 0.70
N ALA A 114 2.15 -9.37 -0.42
CA ALA A 114 1.54 -9.33 -1.76
C ALA A 114 0.44 -10.41 -1.93
N ALA A 115 0.66 -11.62 -1.41
CA ALA A 115 -0.30 -12.71 -1.36
C ALA A 115 -1.63 -12.32 -0.69
N GLU A 116 -1.60 -11.66 0.48
CA GLU A 116 -2.78 -11.19 1.21
C GLU A 116 -3.55 -10.09 0.46
N ILE A 117 -2.84 -9.17 -0.23
CA ILE A 117 -3.49 -8.15 -1.06
C ILE A 117 -4.13 -8.79 -2.30
N MET A 118 -3.43 -9.70 -2.97
CA MET A 118 -3.99 -10.41 -4.13
C MET A 118 -5.21 -11.23 -3.74
N PHE A 119 -5.18 -11.88 -2.58
CA PHE A 119 -6.32 -12.59 -2.02
C PHE A 119 -7.53 -11.67 -1.83
N TYR A 120 -7.31 -10.47 -1.27
CA TYR A 120 -8.36 -9.47 -1.12
C TYR A 120 -8.94 -9.02 -2.47
N PHE A 121 -8.10 -8.57 -3.41
CA PHE A 121 -8.62 -8.03 -4.68
C PHE A 121 -9.22 -9.09 -5.61
N ASN A 122 -8.76 -10.33 -5.56
CA ASN A 122 -9.36 -11.42 -6.34
C ASN A 122 -10.80 -11.71 -5.88
N SER A 123 -11.16 -11.39 -4.64
CA SER A 123 -12.52 -11.59 -4.15
C SER A 123 -13.57 -10.76 -4.89
N PHE A 124 -13.23 -9.58 -5.39
CA PHE A 124 -14.15 -8.75 -6.20
C PHE A 124 -14.49 -9.41 -7.54
N VAL A 125 -13.51 -10.09 -8.11
CA VAL A 125 -13.62 -10.76 -9.40
C VAL A 125 -14.50 -11.99 -9.27
N ASP A 126 -14.25 -12.76 -8.21
CA ASP A 126 -14.97 -13.98 -7.85
C ASP A 126 -16.41 -13.71 -7.41
N SER A 127 -16.65 -12.57 -6.74
CA SER A 127 -17.97 -12.20 -6.22
C SER A 127 -18.87 -11.54 -7.28
N GLY A 128 -18.37 -11.32 -8.50
CA GLY A 128 -19.15 -10.71 -9.58
C GLY A 128 -19.67 -9.29 -9.28
N GLY A 129 -19.03 -8.57 -8.35
CA GLY A 129 -19.51 -7.26 -7.85
C GLY A 129 -20.57 -7.33 -6.75
N GLY A 130 -20.82 -8.51 -6.16
CA GLY A 130 -21.67 -8.68 -4.98
C GLY A 130 -20.98 -8.28 -3.66
N LYS A 131 -21.63 -8.58 -2.52
CA LYS A 131 -21.11 -8.31 -1.17
C LYS A 131 -19.68 -8.84 -1.02
N LEU A 132 -18.76 -8.01 -0.51
CA LEU A 132 -17.37 -8.41 -0.23
C LEU A 132 -17.33 -9.44 0.90
N PHE A 133 -17.46 -10.72 0.55
CA PHE A 133 -17.15 -11.80 1.45
C PHE A 133 -15.89 -12.51 0.97
N LEU A 134 -14.83 -12.40 1.77
CA LEU A 134 -13.62 -13.16 1.52
C LEU A 134 -13.87 -14.65 1.76
N ARG A 135 -13.32 -15.49 0.88
CA ARG A 135 -13.32 -16.94 1.08
C ARG A 135 -12.53 -17.27 2.36
N PRO A 136 -12.79 -18.42 3.00
CA PRO A 136 -11.99 -18.87 4.13
C PRO A 136 -10.50 -18.98 3.77
N ASN A 137 -9.63 -18.64 4.71
CA ASN A 137 -8.18 -18.77 4.60
C ASN A 137 -7.58 -19.35 5.90
N ASN A 138 -6.26 -19.41 5.97
CA ASN A 138 -5.58 -20.01 7.13
C ASN A 138 -5.81 -19.25 8.45
N ASN A 139 -6.08 -17.94 8.38
CA ASN A 139 -6.32 -17.10 9.56
C ASN A 139 -7.80 -17.03 9.93
N CYS A 140 -8.66 -16.91 8.92
CA CYS A 140 -10.11 -16.70 9.04
C CYS A 140 -10.86 -17.83 8.33
N ASN A 141 -11.34 -18.81 9.11
CA ASN A 141 -12.13 -19.94 8.64
C ASN A 141 -13.07 -20.42 9.76
N LEU A 142 -13.75 -21.55 9.54
CA LEU A 142 -14.72 -22.10 10.50
C LEU A 142 -14.11 -22.56 11.83
N THR A 143 -12.81 -22.87 11.87
CA THR A 143 -12.11 -23.37 13.06
C THR A 143 -11.16 -22.34 13.69
N SER A 144 -10.81 -21.29 12.96
CA SER A 144 -9.95 -20.20 13.39
C SER A 144 -10.60 -18.87 13.01
N TRP A 145 -11.13 -18.16 14.03
CA TRP A 145 -11.69 -16.82 13.87
C TRP A 145 -11.16 -15.91 14.99
N VAL A 146 -10.06 -15.21 14.70
CA VAL A 146 -9.44 -14.25 15.63
C VAL A 146 -10.05 -12.86 15.47
N SER A 147 -9.84 -11.97 16.44
CA SER A 147 -10.40 -10.60 16.36
C SER A 147 -9.94 -9.82 15.12
N GLY A 148 -8.78 -10.13 14.53
CA GLY A 148 -8.36 -9.52 13.27
C GLY A 148 -9.15 -9.97 12.04
N CYS A 149 -10.01 -10.99 12.14
CA CYS A 149 -10.92 -11.36 11.06
C CYS A 149 -12.13 -10.43 10.97
N GLU A 150 -12.34 -9.61 12.00
CA GLU A 150 -13.43 -8.64 12.07
C GLU A 150 -13.04 -7.33 11.35
N PRO A 151 -14.04 -6.60 10.82
CA PRO A 151 -13.79 -5.34 10.10
C PRO A 151 -13.01 -4.33 10.95
N GLY A 152 -12.01 -3.70 10.34
CA GLY A 152 -11.23 -2.64 10.97
C GLY A 152 -10.16 -3.12 11.96
N TRP A 153 -9.91 -4.43 12.07
CA TRP A 153 -8.91 -5.02 12.98
C TRP A 153 -7.84 -5.81 12.23
N ALA A 154 -6.64 -5.87 12.80
CA ALA A 154 -5.54 -6.67 12.29
C ALA A 154 -4.76 -7.34 13.42
N CYS A 155 -4.02 -8.39 13.09
CA CYS A 155 -3.17 -9.11 14.01
C CYS A 155 -1.71 -9.09 13.52
N SER A 156 -0.80 -9.38 14.44
CA SER A 156 0.62 -9.53 14.18
C SER A 156 0.99 -11.00 13.94
N VAL A 157 2.12 -11.22 13.26
CA VAL A 157 2.78 -12.52 13.19
C VAL A 157 3.55 -12.83 14.49
N GLY A 158 3.98 -14.09 14.66
CA GLY A 158 4.91 -14.47 15.72
C GLY A 158 6.25 -13.72 15.64
N GLU A 159 6.87 -13.46 16.79
CA GLU A 159 8.12 -12.68 16.85
C GLU A 159 9.29 -13.34 16.10
N SER A 160 9.27 -14.67 15.98
CA SER A 160 10.23 -15.47 15.22
C SER A 160 9.96 -15.50 13.71
N VAL A 161 8.81 -14.99 13.24
CA VAL A 161 8.42 -15.01 11.83
C VAL A 161 8.93 -13.76 11.15
N LYS A 162 9.83 -13.94 10.17
CA LYS A 162 10.28 -12.87 9.28
C LYS A 162 9.24 -12.67 8.18
N VAL A 163 8.64 -11.48 8.12
CA VAL A 163 7.62 -11.16 7.10
C VAL A 163 8.28 -10.59 5.86
N ASN A 164 8.18 -11.32 4.75
CA ASN A 164 8.50 -10.79 3.43
C ASN A 164 7.24 -10.11 2.84
N LEU A 165 7.21 -8.77 2.83
CA LEU A 165 6.07 -8.02 2.28
C LEU A 165 5.85 -8.29 0.78
N LYS A 166 6.88 -8.71 0.04
CA LYS A 166 6.81 -9.05 -1.39
C LYS A 166 6.34 -10.48 -1.67
N GLU A 167 6.13 -11.31 -0.64
CA GLU A 167 5.65 -12.70 -0.78
C GLU A 167 4.30 -12.73 -1.53
N THR A 168 4.22 -13.47 -2.65
CA THR A 168 3.06 -13.49 -3.55
C THR A 168 2.22 -14.77 -3.45
N LYS A 169 2.73 -15.83 -2.82
CA LYS A 169 2.11 -17.16 -2.82
C LYS A 169 1.55 -17.57 -1.47
N VAL A 170 2.26 -17.23 -0.39
CA VAL A 170 1.94 -17.74 0.95
C VAL A 170 1.32 -16.64 1.82
N VAL A 171 0.13 -16.91 2.36
CA VAL A 171 -0.50 -16.08 3.39
C VAL A 171 0.04 -16.50 4.77
N PRO A 172 0.74 -15.61 5.50
CA PRO A 172 1.30 -15.94 6.80
C PRO A 172 0.20 -16.08 7.88
N ALA A 173 0.48 -16.86 8.91
CA ALA A 173 -0.37 -16.93 10.09
C ALA A 173 -0.27 -15.63 10.92
N ARG A 174 -1.38 -14.93 11.13
CA ARG A 174 -1.47 -13.70 11.93
C ARG A 174 -2.60 -13.80 12.95
N THR A 175 -2.26 -14.29 14.12
CA THR A 175 -3.24 -14.60 15.18
C THR A 175 -2.88 -13.97 16.53
N LEU A 176 -1.83 -13.15 16.57
CA LEU A 176 -1.29 -12.60 17.81
C LEU A 176 -1.50 -11.10 17.92
N LYS A 177 -1.57 -10.59 19.15
CA LYS A 177 -1.61 -9.14 19.47
C LYS A 177 -2.62 -8.37 18.60
N CYS A 178 -3.81 -8.92 18.37
CA CYS A 178 -4.82 -8.28 17.52
C CYS A 178 -5.25 -6.92 18.07
N SER A 179 -5.41 -5.94 17.19
CA SER A 179 -5.78 -4.58 17.57
C SER A 179 -6.55 -3.88 16.43
N PRO A 180 -7.29 -2.80 16.76
CA PRO A 180 -7.77 -1.84 15.78
C PRO A 180 -6.67 -1.40 14.81
N CYS A 181 -7.07 -1.18 13.56
CA CYS A 181 -6.18 -0.63 12.55
C CYS A 181 -5.95 0.86 12.73
N CYS A 182 -4.72 1.27 12.42
CA CYS A 182 -4.31 2.66 12.55
C CYS A 182 -5.04 3.55 11.55
N ALA A 183 -5.14 4.84 11.87
CA ALA A 183 -5.52 5.84 10.89
C ALA A 183 -4.57 5.80 9.67
N GLY A 184 -5.14 5.95 8.48
CA GLY A 184 -4.43 5.84 7.20
C GLY A 184 -4.30 4.41 6.67
N PHE A 185 -4.87 3.42 7.36
CA PHE A 185 -4.94 2.02 6.92
C PHE A 185 -6.38 1.50 6.94
N PHE A 186 -6.64 0.46 6.16
CA PHE A 186 -7.87 -0.32 6.19
C PHE A 186 -7.59 -1.81 6.39
N CYS A 187 -8.56 -2.50 6.98
CA CYS A 187 -8.48 -3.89 7.41
C CYS A 187 -9.78 -4.62 7.09
N PRO A 188 -9.81 -5.31 5.94
CA PRO A 188 -10.98 -6.03 5.48
C PRO A 188 -11.38 -7.21 6.36
N GLN A 189 -12.69 -7.36 6.56
CA GLN A 189 -13.24 -8.52 7.22
C GLN A 189 -12.82 -9.80 6.47
N GLY A 190 -12.19 -10.73 7.18
CA GLY A 190 -11.69 -12.00 6.65
C GLY A 190 -10.20 -12.00 6.28
N ILE A 191 -9.46 -10.90 6.41
CA ILE A 191 -7.99 -10.91 6.47
C ILE A 191 -7.49 -10.19 7.73
N THR A 192 -6.38 -10.65 8.26
CA THR A 192 -5.87 -10.25 9.59
C THR A 192 -4.73 -9.23 9.50
N CYS A 193 -4.71 -8.37 8.49
CA CYS A 193 -3.57 -7.51 8.21
C CYS A 193 -3.99 -6.11 7.70
N MET A 194 -3.09 -5.15 7.81
CA MET A 194 -3.30 -3.75 7.43
C MET A 194 -2.88 -3.49 5.98
N ILE A 195 -3.72 -2.77 5.25
CA ILE A 195 -3.41 -2.24 3.92
C ILE A 195 -3.43 -0.70 4.00
N PRO A 196 -2.40 0.02 3.50
CA PRO A 196 -2.45 1.48 3.44
C PRO A 196 -3.66 1.95 2.63
N CYS A 197 -4.34 3.00 3.10
CA CYS A 197 -5.34 3.66 2.29
C CYS A 197 -4.69 4.36 1.09
N PRO A 198 -5.33 4.40 -0.08
CA PRO A 198 -4.78 5.14 -1.21
C PRO A 198 -4.85 6.66 -0.96
N LEU A 199 -3.99 7.42 -1.63
CA LEU A 199 -4.10 8.87 -1.71
C LEU A 199 -5.46 9.26 -2.30
N GLY A 200 -6.04 10.33 -1.74
CA GLY A 200 -7.41 10.74 -2.04
C GLY A 200 -8.46 10.01 -1.20
N ALA A 201 -8.07 9.07 -0.34
CA ALA A 201 -8.89 8.58 0.76
C ALA A 201 -8.72 9.43 2.03
N TYR A 202 -9.68 9.31 2.96
CA TYR A 202 -9.56 9.79 4.33
C TYR A 202 -9.97 8.68 5.28
N CYS A 203 -8.99 8.11 5.97
CA CYS A 203 -9.14 6.92 6.80
C CYS A 203 -8.86 7.21 8.29
N PRO A 204 -9.75 7.89 9.01
CA PRO A 204 -9.63 8.01 10.47
C PRO A 204 -9.89 6.66 11.18
N VAL A 205 -9.53 6.58 12.45
CA VAL A 205 -10.05 5.50 13.31
C VAL A 205 -11.54 5.73 13.53
N ALA A 206 -12.33 4.67 13.44
CA ALA A 206 -13.76 4.72 13.60
C ALA A 206 -14.19 4.85 15.06
N SER A 207 -15.37 5.42 15.27
CA SER A 207 -15.97 5.56 16.60
C SER A 207 -17.35 4.93 16.62
N LEU A 208 -17.71 4.30 17.75
CA LEU A 208 -19.03 3.68 17.90
C LEU A 208 -20.09 4.77 18.03
N ASN A 209 -21.06 4.74 17.13
CA ASN A 209 -22.27 5.53 17.25
C ASN A 209 -23.25 4.78 18.17
N ASN A 210 -23.38 5.23 19.41
CA ASN A 210 -24.23 4.57 20.41
C ASN A 210 -25.73 4.59 20.05
N SER A 211 -26.16 5.48 19.15
CA SER A 211 -27.56 5.57 18.73
C SER A 211 -27.91 4.56 17.66
N THR A 212 -26.99 4.28 16.73
CA THR A 212 -27.23 3.39 15.58
C THR A 212 -26.56 2.02 15.74
N GLY A 213 -25.57 1.90 16.64
CA GLY A 213 -24.76 0.71 16.84
C GLY A 213 -23.72 0.45 15.75
N VAL A 214 -23.43 1.44 14.89
CA VAL A 214 -22.46 1.32 13.79
C VAL A 214 -21.16 2.07 14.08
N CYS A 215 -20.08 1.68 13.42
CA CYS A 215 -18.78 2.33 13.51
C CYS A 215 -18.65 3.42 12.44
N ASP A 216 -18.74 4.69 12.86
CA ASP A 216 -18.63 5.83 11.95
C ASP A 216 -17.15 6.13 11.63
N PRO A 217 -16.79 6.41 10.35
CA PRO A 217 -17.68 6.62 9.21
C PRO A 217 -18.00 5.36 8.37
N TYR A 218 -17.45 4.20 8.71
CA TYR A 218 -17.42 3.00 7.84
C TYR A 218 -18.66 2.11 7.89
N THR A 219 -19.62 2.39 8.78
CA THR A 219 -20.95 1.78 8.87
C THR A 219 -21.01 0.27 9.19
N TYR A 220 -19.89 -0.39 9.45
CA TYR A 220 -19.90 -1.77 9.97
C TYR A 220 -20.31 -1.81 11.46
N GLN A 221 -20.76 -2.98 11.90
CA GLN A 221 -21.17 -3.24 13.29
C GLN A 221 -20.12 -4.03 14.04
N LEU A 222 -20.12 -3.90 15.36
CA LEU A 222 -19.27 -4.72 16.23
C LEU A 222 -19.77 -6.18 16.24
N PRO A 223 -18.86 -7.16 16.29
CA PRO A 223 -19.25 -8.55 16.38
C PRO A 223 -20.03 -8.82 17.68
N PRO A 224 -21.11 -9.61 17.61
CA PRO A 224 -21.92 -9.90 18.78
C PRO A 224 -21.12 -10.74 19.79
N GLY A 225 -21.28 -10.44 21.09
CA GLY A 225 -20.69 -11.21 22.18
C GLY A 225 -19.20 -11.00 22.42
N GLN A 226 -18.56 -10.01 21.78
CA GLN A 226 -17.15 -9.66 22.03
C GLN A 226 -17.02 -8.31 22.77
N PRO A 227 -17.08 -8.28 24.12
CA PRO A 227 -17.09 -7.03 24.88
C PRO A 227 -15.78 -6.23 24.80
N ASN A 228 -14.66 -6.88 24.49
CA ASN A 228 -13.36 -6.21 24.32
C ASN A 228 -13.13 -5.71 22.88
N HIS A 229 -14.08 -5.94 21.98
CA HIS A 229 -14.01 -5.50 20.60
C HIS A 229 -14.57 -4.08 20.48
N THR A 230 -13.85 -3.21 19.78
CA THR A 230 -14.22 -1.81 19.57
C THR A 230 -14.24 -1.51 18.08
N CYS A 231 -14.76 -0.34 17.72
CA CYS A 231 -14.58 0.16 16.36
C CYS A 231 -13.08 0.30 16.07
N GLY A 232 -12.70 -0.06 14.86
CA GLY A 232 -11.32 -0.09 14.38
C GLY A 232 -11.07 0.91 13.25
N GLY A 233 -10.22 0.56 12.30
CA GLY A 233 -9.98 1.38 11.11
C GLY A 233 -11.10 1.23 10.07
N ALA A 234 -10.80 1.68 8.85
CA ALA A 234 -11.59 1.37 7.66
C ALA A 234 -11.66 -0.14 7.44
N ASP A 235 -12.79 -0.65 6.96
CA ASP A 235 -13.02 -2.08 6.72
C ASP A 235 -13.05 -2.45 5.24
N VAL A 236 -13.19 -1.49 4.33
CA VAL A 236 -13.26 -1.81 2.91
C VAL A 236 -12.66 -0.72 2.04
N TRP A 237 -11.97 -1.16 0.99
CA TRP A 237 -11.65 -0.35 -0.17
C TRP A 237 -12.08 -1.07 -1.45
N ALA A 238 -13.07 -0.50 -2.13
CA ALA A 238 -13.74 -1.05 -3.30
C ALA A 238 -14.16 0.09 -4.25
N ASP A 239 -15.20 -0.12 -5.06
CA ASP A 239 -15.82 0.96 -5.83
C ASP A 239 -16.56 1.97 -4.92
N VAL A 240 -16.91 3.12 -5.50
CA VAL A 240 -17.54 4.25 -4.80
C VAL A 240 -18.92 3.90 -4.23
N GLY A 241 -19.61 2.90 -4.78
CA GLY A 241 -20.90 2.44 -4.28
C GLY A 241 -20.78 1.56 -3.04
N ASN A 242 -19.72 0.75 -2.96
CA ASN A 242 -19.50 -0.20 -1.87
C ASN A 242 -18.55 0.28 -0.75
N SER A 243 -17.74 1.30 -1.02
CA SER A 243 -16.74 1.84 -0.07
C SER A 243 -16.66 3.37 -0.09
N GLY A 244 -17.80 4.00 -0.36
CA GLY A 244 -17.89 5.43 -0.63
C GLY A 244 -17.40 6.31 0.53
N GLU A 245 -17.51 5.82 1.74
CA GLU A 245 -17.15 6.46 3.00
C GLU A 245 -15.63 6.56 3.25
N MET A 246 -14.83 5.74 2.56
CA MET A 246 -13.37 5.80 2.62
C MET A 246 -12.77 6.92 1.75
N PHE A 247 -13.43 7.26 0.64
CA PHE A 247 -12.95 8.32 -0.25
C PHE A 247 -13.03 9.70 0.41
N CYS A 248 -12.07 10.57 0.13
CA CYS A 248 -12.14 11.96 0.55
C CYS A 248 -13.47 12.59 0.11
N PRO A 249 -14.28 13.14 1.02
CA PRO A 249 -15.63 13.57 0.70
C PRO A 249 -15.62 14.77 -0.26
N ALA A 250 -16.67 14.88 -1.09
CA ALA A 250 -16.84 16.02 -1.98
C ALA A 250 -16.85 17.35 -1.20
N GLY A 251 -16.25 18.38 -1.77
CA GLY A 251 -16.03 19.65 -1.06
C GLY A 251 -14.81 19.66 -0.13
N TYR A 252 -14.07 18.56 -0.06
CA TYR A 252 -12.79 18.45 0.63
C TYR A 252 -11.72 17.87 -0.30
N TYR A 253 -10.45 18.14 0.01
CA TYR A 253 -9.32 17.41 -0.54
C TYR A 253 -8.47 16.84 0.61
N CYS A 254 -7.83 15.72 0.34
CA CYS A 254 -7.11 14.93 1.33
C CYS A 254 -5.67 14.71 0.86
N PRO A 255 -4.74 15.62 1.24
CA PRO A 255 -3.35 15.53 0.80
C PRO A 255 -2.60 14.33 1.39
N SER A 256 -3.13 13.77 2.48
CA SER A 256 -2.72 12.48 3.04
C SER A 256 -3.95 11.72 3.55
N THR A 257 -3.77 10.43 3.81
CA THR A 257 -4.84 9.51 4.22
C THR A 257 -5.43 9.81 5.61
N ILE A 258 -4.83 10.76 6.34
CA ILE A 258 -5.24 11.17 7.68
C ILE A 258 -5.54 12.67 7.77
N SER A 259 -5.53 13.39 6.64
CA SER A 259 -5.79 14.82 6.57
C SER A 259 -6.96 15.12 5.65
N LYS A 260 -7.88 15.97 6.10
CA LYS A 260 -9.07 16.38 5.33
C LYS A 260 -9.23 17.88 5.43
N ILE A 261 -9.12 18.56 4.29
CA ILE A 261 -9.11 20.03 4.21
C ILE A 261 -10.29 20.50 3.35
N SER A 262 -11.07 21.45 3.85
CA SER A 262 -12.20 22.02 3.10
C SER A 262 -11.71 22.76 1.86
N CYS A 263 -12.40 22.57 0.74
CA CYS A 263 -12.10 23.27 -0.50
C CYS A 263 -12.28 24.78 -0.32
N SER A 264 -11.30 25.57 -0.77
CA SER A 264 -11.37 27.03 -0.66
C SER A 264 -12.49 27.61 -1.51
N LYS A 265 -13.04 28.76 -1.11
CA LYS A 265 -14.04 29.47 -1.92
C LYS A 265 -13.49 29.70 -3.34
N GLY A 266 -14.31 29.42 -4.36
CA GLY A 266 -13.92 29.56 -5.77
C GLY A 266 -13.15 28.36 -6.34
N HIS A 267 -12.82 27.35 -5.54
CA HIS A 267 -12.23 26.09 -6.00
C HIS A 267 -13.27 24.98 -6.04
N TYR A 268 -12.91 23.86 -6.67
CA TYR A 268 -13.74 22.67 -6.73
C TYR A 268 -12.93 21.42 -6.34
N CYS A 269 -13.52 20.60 -5.48
CA CYS A 269 -12.91 19.37 -4.98
C CYS A 269 -13.92 18.24 -5.16
N ARG A 270 -13.61 17.32 -6.09
CA ARG A 270 -14.42 16.11 -6.31
C ARG A 270 -14.18 15.14 -5.15
N LYS A 271 -15.09 14.19 -4.98
CA LYS A 271 -14.83 13.04 -4.11
C LYS A 271 -13.53 12.35 -4.55
N GLY A 272 -12.64 12.04 -3.63
CA GLY A 272 -11.34 11.45 -3.92
C GLY A 272 -10.21 12.44 -4.28
N SER A 273 -10.42 13.75 -4.16
CA SER A 273 -9.39 14.74 -4.49
C SER A 273 -8.22 14.76 -3.48
N ILE A 274 -6.98 14.81 -3.98
CA ILE A 274 -5.75 15.03 -3.17
C ILE A 274 -5.34 16.51 -3.08
N SER A 275 -5.89 17.34 -3.97
CA SER A 275 -5.66 18.77 -4.03
C SER A 275 -6.92 19.47 -4.54
N GLN A 276 -7.03 20.77 -4.28
CA GLN A 276 -8.11 21.58 -4.84
C GLN A 276 -7.83 21.93 -6.31
N ALA A 277 -8.85 21.86 -7.16
CA ALA A 277 -8.76 22.36 -8.53
C ALA A 277 -9.23 23.82 -8.59
N SER A 278 -8.47 24.70 -9.25
CA SER A 278 -8.91 26.06 -9.56
C SER A 278 -10.09 26.02 -10.53
N LYS A 279 -11.10 26.87 -10.32
CA LYS A 279 -12.11 27.12 -11.36
C LYS A 279 -11.44 27.91 -12.49
N PHE A 280 -11.29 27.27 -13.65
CA PHE A 280 -11.51 27.77 -15.02
C PHE A 280 -10.96 26.69 -15.97
N LEU A 281 -11.75 25.66 -16.29
CA LEU A 281 -11.68 25.14 -17.64
C LEU A 281 -12.43 26.17 -18.48
N ASN A 282 -11.69 27.12 -19.06
CA ASN A 282 -12.17 27.81 -20.25
C ASN A 282 -12.38 26.72 -21.30
N VAL A 283 -13.60 26.19 -21.37
CA VAL A 283 -14.07 25.43 -22.51
C VAL A 283 -14.29 26.49 -23.60
N TYR A 284 -13.25 26.77 -24.37
CA TYR A 284 -13.36 27.38 -25.69
C TYR A 284 -13.39 26.26 -26.73
#